data_AF-A0A3B9JDE1-F1
#
_entry.id   AF-A0A3B9JDE1-F1
#
_cell.length_a   1.000
_cell.length_b   1.000
_cell.length_c   1.000
_cell.angle_alpha   90.00
_cell.angle_beta   90.00
_cell.angle_gamma   90.00
#
_symmetry.space_group_name_H-M   'P 1'
#
loop_
_entity.id
_entity.type
_entity.pdbx_description
1 polymer ?
#
loop_
_entity_poly.entity_id
_entity_poly.type
_entity_poly.pdbx_seq_one_letter_code
_entity_poly.pdbx_strand_id
1 'polypeptide(L)' 'MRDIAAYLDSMTREAELVEPLDGSAVRCLACGHRCVIKPGKRGVCQVRFNDGGSLR' A
#
# COMPACT_ATOMS: atom_id res chain seq x y z
N MET A 1 -2.13 -11.66 -20.78
CA MET A 1 -1.67 -10.25 -20.74
C MET A 1 -1.84 -9.79 -19.30
N ARG A 2 -0.78 -9.34 -18.62
CA ARG A 2 -0.93 -8.77 -17.26
C ARG A 2 -1.59 -7.40 -17.42
N ASP A 3 -2.58 -7.09 -16.58
CA ASP A 3 -3.13 -5.74 -16.52
C ASP A 3 -2.12 -4.78 -15.87
N ILE A 4 -2.41 -3.48 -15.94
CA ILE A 4 -1.53 -2.43 -15.42
C ILE A 4 -1.30 -2.59 -13.91
N ALA A 5 -2.33 -2.97 -13.15
CA ALA A 5 -2.22 -3.11 -11.71
C ALA A 5 -1.25 -4.24 -11.33
N ALA A 6 -1.41 -5.42 -11.95
CA ALA A 6 -0.53 -6.57 -11.72
C ALA A 6 0.91 -6.29 -12.13
N TYR A 7 1.13 -5.48 -13.17
CA TYR A 7 2.48 -5.05 -13.54
C TYR A 7 3.10 -4.13 -12.48
N LEU A 8 2.37 -3.09 -12.05
CA LEU A 8 2.84 -2.17 -11.01
C LEU A 8 3.12 -2.90 -9.68
N ASP A 9 2.24 -3.79 -9.24
CA ASP A 9 2.39 -4.54 -7.99
C ASP A 9 3.66 -5.40 -7.98
N SER A 10 4.05 -5.93 -9.14
CA SER A 10 5.31 -6.69 -9.28
C SER A 10 6.58 -5.84 -9.14
N MET A 11 6.46 -4.52 -9.34
CA MET A 11 7.56 -3.56 -9.18
C MET A 11 7.54 -2.86 -7.81
N THR A 12 6.44 -2.98 -7.06
CA THR A 12 6.28 -2.29 -5.78
C THR A 12 7.07 -2.99 -4.66
N ARG A 13 7.99 -2.25 -4.05
CA ARG A 13 8.80 -2.66 -2.90
C ARG A 13 8.10 -2.30 -1.59
N GLU A 14 8.42 -3.03 -0.54
CA GLU A 14 7.96 -2.71 0.82
C GLU A 14 8.28 -1.26 1.21
N ALA A 15 7.35 -0.62 1.93
CA ALA A 15 7.46 0.77 2.34
C ALA A 15 8.15 0.90 3.71
N GLU A 16 9.13 1.78 3.81
CA GLU A 16 9.79 2.13 5.08
C GLU A 16 9.01 3.22 5.84
N LEU A 17 8.36 4.12 5.10
CA LEU A 17 7.57 5.22 5.66
C LEU A 17 6.13 4.79 5.90
N VAL A 18 5.93 3.97 6.93
CA VAL A 18 4.63 3.40 7.29
C VAL A 18 4.45 3.38 8.81
N GLU A 19 3.23 3.67 9.25
CA GLU A 19 2.80 3.48 10.63
C GLU A 19 1.77 2.33 10.67
N PRO A 20 2.10 1.19 11.33
CA PRO A 20 1.15 0.11 11.54
C PRO A 20 -0.01 0.55 12.44
N LEU A 21 -1.22 0.07 12.15
CA LEU A 21 -2.43 0.31 12.94
C LEU A 21 -3.09 -1.03 13.29
N ASP A 22 -4.09 -0.96 14.16
CA ASP A 22 -4.86 -2.14 14.57
C ASP A 22 -5.56 -2.84 13.38
N GLY A 23 -5.75 -4.15 13.51
CA GLY A 23 -6.45 -4.96 12.50
C GLY A 23 -5.72 -5.02 11.15
N SER A 24 -4.39 -4.99 11.17
CA SER A 24 -3.52 -5.00 9.99
C SER A 24 -3.73 -3.80 9.06
N ALA A 25 -4.41 -2.73 9.50
CA ALA A 25 -4.44 -1.48 8.76
C ALA A 25 -3.07 -0.79 8.85
N VAL A 26 -2.76 0.07 7.89
CA VAL A 26 -1.52 0.85 7.87
C VAL A 26 -1.79 2.28 7.47
N ARG A 27 -1.01 3.23 7.99
CA ARG A 27 -0.96 4.61 7.50
C ARG A 27 0.32 4.80 6.68
N CYS A 28 0.16 5.07 5.40
CA CYS A 28 1.26 5.35 4.48
C CYS A 28 1.76 6.79 4.70
N LEU A 29 3.05 6.97 4.96
CA LEU A 29 3.68 8.28 5.18
C LEU A 29 4.59 8.70 4.01
N ALA A 30 4.62 7.93 2.92
CA ALA A 30 5.49 8.18 1.76
C ALA A 30 5.10 9.41 0.92
N CYS A 31 3.88 9.95 1.08
CA CYS A 31 3.42 11.15 0.37
C CYS A 31 2.40 11.95 1.19
N GLY A 32 2.03 13.14 0.70
CA GLY A 32 1.10 14.05 1.38
C GLY A 32 -0.32 13.53 1.62
N HIS A 33 -0.75 12.48 0.91
CA HIS A 33 -2.10 11.91 1.08
C HIS A 33 -2.31 11.18 2.40
N ARG A 34 -1.22 10.71 3.03
CA ARG A 34 -1.26 10.04 4.34
C ARG A 34 -2.34 8.97 4.47
N CYS A 35 -2.56 8.19 3.41
CA CYS A 35 -3.69 7.26 3.33
C CYS A 35 -3.66 6.25 4.47
N VAL A 36 -4.82 6.01 5.09
CA VAL A 36 -5.07 4.82 5.90
C VAL A 36 -5.58 3.72 4.97
N ILE A 37 -4.82 2.64 4.86
CA ILE A 37 -5.07 1.55 3.91
C ILE A 37 -5.39 0.29 4.72
N LYS A 38 -6.62 -0.19 4.60
CA LYS A 38 -7.06 -1.46 5.21
C LYS A 38 -6.46 -2.66 4.45
N PRO A 39 -6.34 -3.85 5.07
CA PRO A 39 -5.85 -5.05 4.40
C PRO A 39 -6.56 -5.31 3.06
N GLY A 40 -5.79 -5.64 2.02
CA GLY A 40 -6.29 -5.92 0.67
C GLY A 40 -6.80 -4.68 -0.08
N LYS A 41 -6.57 -3.47 0.44
CA LYS A 41 -6.93 -2.20 -0.21
C LYS A 41 -5.69 -1.44 -0.68
N ARG A 42 -5.92 -0.39 -1.45
CA ARG A 42 -4.90 0.46 -2.08
C ARG A 42 -5.08 1.91 -1.69
N GLY A 43 -3.98 2.65 -1.63
CA GLY A 43 -3.99 4.10 -1.46
C GLY A 43 -4.48 4.83 -2.71
N VAL A 44 -4.78 6.12 -2.56
CA VAL A 44 -5.29 6.94 -3.69
C VAL A 44 -4.30 7.04 -4.86
N CYS A 45 -3.00 6.93 -4.57
CA CYS A 45 -1.94 6.95 -5.58
C CYS A 45 -1.93 5.74 -6.53
N GLN A 46 -2.72 4.71 -6.24
CA GLN A 46 -2.79 3.44 -6.98
C GLN A 46 -1.47 2.62 -7.05
N VAL A 47 -0.38 3.08 -6.44
CA VAL A 47 0.89 2.34 -6.42
C VAL A 47 1.12 1.57 -5.12
N ARG A 48 0.64 2.09 -3.99
CA ARG A 48 0.79 1.46 -2.66
C ARG A 48 -0.47 0.72 -2.25
N PHE A 49 -0.35 -0.53 -1.82
CA PHE A 49 -1.41 -1.40 -1.31
C PHE A 49 -0.99 -2.11 -0.03
N ASN A 50 -1.97 -2.47 0.78
CA ASN A 50 -1.75 -3.18 2.03
C ASN A 50 -1.91 -4.69 1.80
N ASP A 51 -0.80 -5.40 1.90
CA ASP A 51 -0.72 -6.86 1.84
C ASP A 51 -0.71 -7.44 3.27
N GLY A 52 -1.89 -7.60 3.86
CA GLY A 52 -2.07 -8.26 5.15
C GLY A 52 -1.46 -7.56 6.37
N GLY A 53 -1.07 -6.29 6.27
CA GLY A 53 -0.37 -5.52 7.30
C GLY A 53 0.97 -4.97 6.82
N SER A 54 1.51 -5.51 5.73
CA SER A 54 2.70 -4.97 5.07
C SER A 54 2.30 -3.99 3.97
N LEU A 55 2.74 -2.75 4.10
CA LEU A 55 2.54 -1.76 3.05
C LEU A 55 3.54 -2.01 1.93
N ARG A 56 3.04 -2.38 0.75
CA ARG A 56 3.81 -2.47 -0.47
C ARG A 56 3.38 -1.36 -1.37
#